data_AF-A0A168P4V1-F1
#
_entry.id   AF-A0A168P4V1-F1
#
_cell.length_a   1.000
_cell.length_b   1.000
_cell.length_c   1.000
_cell.angle_alpha   90.00
_cell.angle_beta   90.00
_cell.angle_gamma   90.00
#
_symmetry.space_group_name_H-M   'P 1'
#
loop_
_entity.id
_entity.type
_entity.pdbx_description
1 polymer ?
#
loop_
_entity_poly.entity_id
_entity_poly.type
_entity_poly.pdbx_seq_one_letter_code
_entity_poly.pdbx_strand_id
1 'polypeptide(L)'
;MGGRADLFMMAIIGILLVIGIVSLLMRWFQKPISDRSLNIPFNDYIPEHPAVDFLQSKGYEVMGGRVKIPLYFEVNHEDYFSRLFIDYVVSDEAGAVYLVKTAKKRLPLEWTGSSLRDRLLPYFLLYPDCAGVIYMDLNEREIRHIYFEWDEEEWIGYDS
;
A
#
# COMPACT_ATOMS: atom_id res chain seq x y z
N MET A 1 0.55 -33.50 49.70
CA MET A 1 0.84 -32.15 49.18
C MET A 1 0.91 -32.13 47.64
N GLY A 2 0.02 -32.84 46.92
CA GLY A 2 0.06 -32.91 45.44
C GLY A 2 -1.02 -32.06 44.72
N GLY A 3 -2.21 -31.91 45.30
CA GLY A 3 -3.34 -31.30 44.60
C GLY A 3 -3.26 -29.78 44.36
N ARG A 4 -2.45 -29.04 45.14
CA ARG A 4 -2.24 -27.61 44.90
C ARG A 4 -1.31 -27.36 43.72
N ALA A 5 -0.22 -28.13 43.61
CA ALA A 5 0.73 -28.01 42.51
C ALA A 5 0.08 -28.37 41.16
N ASP A 6 -0.79 -29.39 41.17
CA ASP A 6 -1.56 -29.82 39.99
C ASP A 6 -2.53 -28.74 39.51
N LEU A 7 -3.22 -28.07 40.44
CA LEU A 7 -4.11 -26.94 40.13
C LEU A 7 -3.34 -25.74 39.55
N PHE A 8 -2.16 -25.43 40.11
CA PHE A 8 -1.30 -24.37 39.59
C PHE A 8 -0.76 -24.69 38.19
N MET A 9 -0.36 -25.94 37.93
CA MET A 9 0.07 -26.37 36.60
C MET A 9 -1.07 -26.27 35.57
N MET A 10 -2.27 -26.74 35.90
CA MET A 10 -3.43 -26.62 35.02
C MET A 10 -3.79 -25.16 34.71
N ALA A 11 -3.70 -24.27 35.71
CA ALA A 11 -3.94 -22.85 35.51
C ALA A 11 -2.93 -22.21 34.54
N ILE A 12 -1.63 -22.51 34.70
CA ILE A 12 -0.56 -21.97 33.84
C ILE A 12 -0.72 -22.45 32.40
N ILE A 13 -1.01 -23.74 32.21
CA ILE A 13 -1.22 -24.33 30.88
C ILE A 13 -2.45 -23.71 30.21
N GLY A 14 -3.53 -23.51 30.97
CA GLY A 14 -4.73 -22.82 30.49
C GLY A 14 -4.44 -21.40 30.02
N ILE A 15 -3.67 -20.63 30.79
CA ILE A 15 -3.28 -19.25 30.43
C ILE A 15 -2.43 -19.24 29.16
N LEU A 16 -1.44 -20.13 29.04
CA LEU A 16 -0.60 -20.23 27.84
C LEU A 16 -1.41 -20.63 26.60
N LEU A 17 -2.39 -21.51 26.75
CA LEU A 17 -3.32 -21.87 25.66
C LEU A 17 -4.18 -20.67 25.25
N VAL A 18 -4.70 -19.90 26.19
CA VAL A 18 -5.49 -18.71 25.89
C VAL A 18 -4.64 -17.66 25.18
N ILE A 19 -3.41 -17.40 25.64
CA ILE A 19 -2.47 -16.48 24.98
C ILE A 19 -2.11 -16.99 23.58
N GLY A 20 -1.88 -18.30 23.42
CA GLY A 20 -1.64 -18.93 22.13
C GLY A 20 -2.81 -18.76 21.17
N ILE A 21 -4.04 -19.04 21.62
CA ILE A 21 -5.26 -18.87 20.84
C ILE A 21 -5.47 -17.41 20.48
N VAL A 22 -5.32 -16.48 21.43
CA VAL A 22 -5.46 -15.03 21.19
C VAL A 22 -4.41 -14.52 20.22
N SER A 23 -3.14 -14.94 20.32
CA SER A 23 -2.10 -14.54 19.37
C SER A 23 -2.33 -15.12 17.97
N LEU A 24 -2.84 -16.34 17.87
CA LEU A 24 -3.23 -16.96 16.60
C LEU A 24 -4.44 -16.25 15.98
N LEU A 25 -5.44 -15.89 16.81
CA LEU A 25 -6.61 -15.13 16.41
C LEU A 25 -6.25 -13.71 16.00
N MET A 26 -5.37 -13.03 16.73
CA MET A 26 -4.87 -11.70 16.38
C MET A 26 -4.08 -11.73 15.08
N ARG A 27 -3.23 -12.75 14.84
CA ARG A 27 -2.57 -12.94 13.54
C ARG A 27 -3.56 -13.21 12.40
N TRP A 28 -4.65 -13.90 12.67
CA TRP A 28 -5.72 -14.13 11.69
C TRP A 28 -6.60 -12.90 11.46
N PHE A 29 -6.86 -12.10 12.49
CA PHE A 29 -7.57 -10.81 12.40
C PHE A 29 -6.70 -9.69 11.81
N GLN A 30 -5.38 -9.85 11.87
CA GLN A 30 -4.40 -9.03 11.14
C GLN A 30 -4.21 -9.49 9.68
N LYS A 31 -4.94 -10.51 9.20
CA LYS A 31 -5.23 -10.53 7.77
C LYS A 31 -6.15 -9.35 7.54
N PRO A 32 -5.76 -8.32 6.78
CA PRO A 32 -6.72 -7.31 6.42
C PRO A 32 -7.85 -8.07 5.74
N ILE A 33 -9.06 -7.89 6.26
CA ILE A 33 -10.27 -7.98 5.46
C ILE A 33 -10.08 -6.89 4.40
N SER A 34 -9.26 -7.16 3.38
CA SER A 34 -9.17 -6.40 2.13
C SER A 34 -10.31 -6.88 1.23
N ASP A 35 -11.50 -6.98 1.83
CA ASP A 35 -12.80 -7.07 1.17
C ASP A 35 -13.60 -5.78 1.44
N ARG A 36 -12.90 -4.70 1.83
CA ARG A 36 -13.29 -3.40 1.29
C ARG A 36 -12.81 -3.42 -0.13
N SER A 37 -13.76 -3.51 -1.06
CA SER A 37 -13.58 -3.25 -2.48
C SER A 37 -12.63 -2.08 -2.69
N LEU A 38 -11.33 -2.36 -2.80
CA LEU A 38 -10.36 -1.41 -3.28
C LEU A 38 -10.78 -1.24 -4.74
N ASN A 39 -11.65 -0.26 -5.00
CA ASN A 39 -12.11 0.08 -6.34
C ASN A 39 -10.98 0.79 -7.08
N ILE A 40 -9.79 0.20 -7.06
CA ILE A 40 -8.69 0.60 -7.90
C ILE A 40 -9.01 0.03 -9.26
N PRO A 41 -9.31 0.87 -10.26
CA PRO A 41 -9.43 0.37 -11.61
C PRO A 41 -8.06 -0.16 -12.01
N PHE A 42 -7.96 -1.48 -12.18
CA PHE A 42 -6.83 -2.12 -12.80
C PHE A 42 -7.29 -2.88 -14.05
N ASN A 43 -6.41 -3.02 -15.02
CA ASN A 43 -6.70 -3.78 -16.23
C ASN A 43 -6.36 -5.24 -15.94
N ASP A 44 -7.32 -6.15 -16.13
CA ASP A 44 -7.11 -7.60 -15.97
C ASP A 44 -6.04 -8.13 -16.94
N TYR A 45 -5.85 -7.43 -18.07
CA TYR A 45 -4.78 -7.74 -19.00
C TYR A 45 -3.44 -7.19 -18.51
N ILE A 46 -2.56 -8.10 -18.08
CA ILE A 46 -1.18 -7.82 -17.73
C ILE A 46 -0.29 -8.30 -18.89
N PRO A 47 0.28 -7.41 -19.71
CA PRO A 47 1.20 -7.81 -20.76
C PRO A 47 2.50 -8.36 -20.15
N GLU A 48 3.09 -9.36 -20.80
CA GLU A 48 4.43 -9.83 -20.47
C GLU A 48 5.43 -8.67 -20.55
N HIS A 49 6.08 -8.37 -19.43
CA HIS A 49 6.98 -7.24 -19.31
C HIS A 49 8.01 -7.53 -18.19
N PRO A 50 9.29 -7.14 -18.34
CA PRO A 50 10.33 -7.38 -17.32
C PRO A 50 10.01 -6.79 -15.93
N ALA A 51 9.08 -5.84 -15.88
CA ALA A 51 8.53 -5.31 -14.63
C ALA A 51 7.78 -6.36 -13.82
N VAL A 52 6.98 -7.18 -14.48
CA VAL A 52 6.15 -8.21 -13.85
C VAL A 52 7.06 -9.26 -13.22
N ASP A 53 8.03 -9.75 -13.98
CA ASP A 53 9.02 -10.72 -13.48
C ASP A 53 9.81 -10.15 -12.30
N PHE A 54 10.20 -8.87 -12.37
CA PHE A 54 10.93 -8.23 -11.29
C PHE A 54 10.07 -8.09 -10.03
N LEU A 55 8.81 -7.67 -10.14
CA LEU A 55 7.88 -7.60 -9.01
C LEU A 55 7.65 -8.99 -8.40
N GLN A 56 7.41 -10.01 -9.21
CA GLN A 56 7.24 -11.39 -8.75
C GLN A 56 8.50 -11.92 -8.06
N SER A 57 9.69 -11.62 -8.59
CA SER A 57 10.97 -12.00 -7.96
C SER A 57 11.19 -11.36 -6.58
N LYS A 58 10.41 -10.33 -6.24
CA LYS A 58 10.43 -9.62 -4.96
C LYS A 58 9.31 -10.05 -4.01
N GLY A 59 8.51 -11.07 -4.39
CA GLY A 59 7.44 -11.62 -3.57
C GLY A 59 6.09 -10.94 -3.75
N TYR A 60 5.90 -10.16 -4.82
CA TYR A 60 4.61 -9.53 -5.12
C TYR A 60 3.79 -10.34 -6.11
N GLU A 61 2.49 -10.42 -5.87
CA GLU A 61 1.50 -10.86 -6.84
C GLU A 61 1.02 -9.66 -7.66
N VAL A 62 1.09 -9.73 -8.99
CA VAL A 62 0.64 -8.65 -9.86
C VAL A 62 -0.84 -8.83 -10.15
N MET A 63 -1.66 -8.02 -9.49
CA MET A 63 -3.13 -8.08 -9.57
C MET A 63 -3.68 -7.45 -10.85
N GLY A 64 -2.99 -6.46 -11.40
CA GLY A 64 -3.46 -5.80 -12.61
C GLY A 64 -2.45 -4.88 -13.30
N GLY A 65 -2.68 -4.69 -14.59
CA GLY A 65 -1.82 -3.93 -15.49
C GLY A 65 -2.06 -2.43 -15.43
N ARG A 66 -1.39 -1.73 -16.35
CA ARG A 66 -1.38 -0.27 -16.42
C ARG A 66 -2.78 0.30 -16.65
N VAL A 67 -3.16 1.27 -15.83
CA VAL A 67 -4.41 2.02 -15.96
C VAL A 67 -4.18 3.52 -16.08
N LYS A 68 -5.02 4.15 -16.91
CA LYS A 68 -5.11 5.61 -17.08
C LYS A 68 -6.33 6.11 -16.30
N ILE A 69 -6.10 7.04 -15.39
CA ILE A 69 -7.16 7.73 -14.65
C ILE A 69 -7.37 9.09 -15.32
N PRO A 70 -8.46 9.30 -16.07
CA PRO A 70 -8.76 10.61 -16.64
C PRO A 70 -9.14 11.60 -15.54
N LEU A 71 -8.61 12.82 -15.62
CA LEU A 71 -8.98 13.92 -14.75
C LEU A 71 -9.59 15.02 -15.60
N TYR A 72 -10.64 15.64 -15.08
CA TYR A 72 -11.37 16.74 -15.70
C TYR A 72 -11.47 17.88 -14.70
N PHE A 73 -11.26 19.10 -15.18
CA PHE A 73 -11.36 20.32 -14.39
C PHE A 73 -12.13 21.35 -15.21
N GLU A 74 -13.00 22.10 -14.57
CA GLU A 74 -13.65 23.28 -15.15
C GLU A 74 -13.11 24.52 -14.42
N VAL A 75 -12.62 25.50 -15.17
CA VAL A 75 -12.14 26.78 -14.62
C VAL A 75 -12.80 27.91 -15.41
N ASN A 76 -13.65 28.71 -14.76
CA ASN A 76 -14.37 29.82 -15.40
C ASN A 76 -15.07 29.42 -16.71
N HIS A 77 -15.75 28.27 -16.73
CA HIS A 77 -16.41 27.69 -17.91
C HIS A 77 -15.49 27.19 -19.03
N GLU A 78 -14.19 27.08 -18.78
CA GLU A 78 -13.24 26.41 -19.67
C GLU A 78 -12.88 25.02 -19.14
N ASP A 79 -12.87 24.04 -20.04
CA ASP A 79 -12.58 22.64 -19.73
C ASP A 79 -11.08 22.33 -19.87
N TYR A 80 -10.53 21.72 -18.83
CA TYR A 80 -9.15 21.25 -18.77
C TYR A 80 -9.12 19.76 -18.47
N PHE A 81 -8.27 19.04 -19.22
CA PHE A 81 -8.14 17.60 -19.10
C PHE A 81 -6.72 17.23 -18.68
N SER A 82 -6.62 16.33 -17.72
CA SER A 82 -5.36 15.71 -17.32
C SER A 82 -5.54 14.21 -17.17
N ARG A 83 -4.47 13.54 -16.76
CA ARG A 83 -4.50 12.10 -16.51
C ARG A 83 -3.40 11.69 -15.55
N LEU A 84 -3.73 10.75 -14.69
CA LEU A 84 -2.77 9.99 -13.91
C LEU A 84 -2.63 8.59 -14.50
N PHE A 85 -1.55 7.92 -14.12
CA PHE A 85 -1.30 6.55 -14.54
C PHE A 85 -0.87 5.72 -13.35
N ILE A 86 -1.47 4.55 -13.17
CA ILE A 86 -0.95 3.50 -12.30
C ILE A 86 -0.30 2.48 -13.23
N ASP A 87 0.97 2.14 -13.02
CA ASP A 87 1.68 1.26 -13.96
C ASP A 87 1.33 -0.20 -13.69
N TYR A 88 1.20 -0.59 -12.42
CA TYR A 88 0.67 -1.88 -11.97
C TYR A 88 -0.02 -1.73 -10.62
N VAL A 89 -0.88 -2.69 -10.29
CA VAL A 89 -1.40 -2.92 -8.93
C VAL A 89 -0.86 -4.26 -8.46
N VAL A 90 -0.31 -4.31 -7.26
CA VAL A 90 0.29 -5.51 -6.70
C VAL A 90 -0.18 -5.76 -5.28
N SER A 91 -0.16 -7.01 -4.85
CA SER A 91 -0.36 -7.42 -3.47
C SER A 91 0.90 -8.10 -2.93
N ASP A 92 1.18 -7.92 -1.65
CA ASP A 92 2.19 -8.72 -0.95
C ASP A 92 1.60 -10.06 -0.44
N GLU A 93 2.45 -10.92 0.11
CA GLU A 93 2.04 -12.22 0.68
C GLU A 93 0.99 -12.10 1.82
N ALA A 94 0.92 -10.93 2.49
CA ALA A 94 -0.05 -10.66 3.55
C ALA A 94 -1.39 -10.14 2.99
N GLY A 95 -1.47 -9.87 1.68
CA GLY A 95 -2.64 -9.34 0.99
C GLY A 95 -2.75 -7.82 1.03
N ALA A 96 -1.70 -7.10 1.46
CA ALA A 96 -1.68 -5.65 1.41
C ALA A 96 -1.47 -5.17 -0.03
N VAL A 97 -2.28 -4.22 -0.49
CA VAL A 97 -2.29 -3.77 -1.89
C VAL A 97 -1.50 -2.48 -2.07
N TYR A 98 -0.62 -2.46 -3.05
CA TYR A 98 0.24 -1.33 -3.39
C TYR A 98 0.03 -0.88 -4.84
N LEU A 99 0.20 0.42 -5.05
CA LEU A 99 0.23 1.03 -6.38
C LEU A 99 1.66 1.11 -6.88
N VAL A 100 1.93 0.64 -8.11
CA VAL A 100 3.28 0.68 -8.68
C VAL A 100 3.45 1.86 -9.63
N LYS A 101 4.54 2.59 -9.44
CA LYS A 101 5.05 3.66 -10.31
C LYS A 101 6.42 3.28 -10.83
N THR A 102 6.57 3.16 -12.14
CA THR A 102 7.86 2.85 -12.76
C THR A 102 8.67 4.13 -13.03
N ALA A 103 9.95 4.10 -12.70
CA ALA A 103 10.89 5.17 -12.98
C ALA A 103 10.96 5.49 -14.48
N LYS A 104 10.91 6.78 -14.81
CA LYS A 104 10.99 7.26 -16.20
C LYS A 104 12.33 7.96 -16.43
N LYS A 105 13.10 7.49 -17.41
CA LYS A 105 14.42 8.07 -17.76
C LYS A 105 14.39 9.58 -18.04
N ARG A 106 13.30 10.09 -18.61
CA ARG A 106 13.17 11.52 -18.98
C ARG A 106 12.66 12.41 -17.85
N LEU A 107 12.15 11.83 -16.77
CA LEU A 107 11.60 12.59 -15.65
C LEU A 107 11.73 11.77 -14.35
N PRO A 108 12.97 11.59 -13.85
CA PRO A 108 13.20 10.89 -12.60
C PRO A 108 12.50 11.62 -11.44
N LEU A 109 12.06 10.87 -10.45
CA LEU A 109 11.53 11.41 -9.20
C LEU A 109 12.68 11.95 -8.35
N GLU A 110 12.59 13.21 -7.94
CA GLU A 110 13.51 13.75 -6.94
C GLU A 110 13.08 13.30 -5.55
N TRP A 111 14.05 12.92 -4.72
CA TRP A 111 13.82 12.43 -3.35
C TRP A 111 13.70 13.58 -2.36
N THR A 112 12.73 14.46 -2.60
CA THR A 112 12.39 15.60 -1.73
C THR A 112 10.92 15.53 -1.35
N GLY A 113 10.55 16.06 -0.18
CA GLY A 113 9.17 16.04 0.31
C GLY A 113 8.19 16.74 -0.66
N SER A 114 8.59 17.86 -1.25
CA SER A 114 7.78 18.57 -2.26
C SER A 114 7.58 17.75 -3.53
N SER A 115 8.63 17.09 -4.03
CA SER A 115 8.53 16.21 -5.19
C SER A 115 7.63 14.99 -4.93
N LEU A 116 7.75 14.36 -3.75
CA LEU A 116 6.87 13.26 -3.34
C LEU A 116 5.42 13.73 -3.20
N ARG A 117 5.19 14.89 -2.58
CA ARG A 117 3.87 15.52 -2.49
C ARG A 117 3.28 15.74 -3.87
N ASP A 118 3.97 16.48 -4.73
CA ASP A 118 3.42 16.90 -6.02
C ASP A 118 3.21 15.73 -6.98
N ARG A 119 4.05 14.69 -6.89
CA ARG A 119 3.98 13.55 -7.82
C ARG A 119 3.22 12.34 -7.29
N LEU A 120 3.21 12.10 -5.98
CA LEU A 120 2.67 10.88 -5.39
C LEU A 120 1.46 11.10 -4.49
N LEU A 121 1.31 12.28 -3.87
CA LEU A 121 0.13 12.60 -3.03
C LEU A 121 -1.21 12.33 -3.74
N PRO A 122 -1.40 12.64 -5.04
CA PRO A 122 -2.66 12.35 -5.71
C PRO A 122 -3.07 10.88 -5.66
N TYR A 123 -2.12 9.93 -5.65
CA TYR A 123 -2.44 8.51 -5.57
C TYR A 123 -2.90 8.11 -4.17
N PHE A 124 -2.27 8.63 -3.12
CA PHE A 124 -2.69 8.39 -1.74
C PHE A 124 -4.07 9.00 -1.47
N LEU A 125 -4.39 10.16 -2.06
CA LEU A 125 -5.71 10.79 -1.90
C LEU A 125 -6.81 10.07 -2.69
N LEU A 126 -6.50 9.55 -3.88
CA LEU A 126 -7.48 8.78 -4.68
C LEU A 126 -7.72 7.37 -4.13
N TYR A 127 -6.71 6.77 -3.50
CA TYR A 127 -6.74 5.40 -2.98
C TYR A 127 -6.22 5.37 -1.54
N PRO A 128 -6.96 5.94 -0.58
CA PRO A 128 -6.51 6.06 0.81
C PRO A 128 -6.35 4.71 1.51
N ASP A 129 -7.03 3.67 1.00
CA ASP A 129 -6.96 2.31 1.53
C ASP A 129 -5.78 1.49 0.98
N CYS A 130 -4.99 2.03 0.04
CA CYS A 130 -3.77 1.32 -0.41
C CYS A 130 -2.70 1.35 0.69
N ALA A 131 -1.93 0.26 0.79
CA ALA A 131 -0.86 0.14 1.78
C ALA A 131 0.33 1.04 1.46
N GLY A 132 0.46 1.50 0.22
CA GLY A 132 1.51 2.42 -0.19
C GLY A 132 1.70 2.52 -1.69
N VAL A 133 2.69 3.32 -2.09
CA VAL A 133 3.18 3.38 -3.46
C VAL A 133 4.55 2.71 -3.54
N ILE A 134 4.70 1.77 -4.47
CA ILE A 134 5.98 1.17 -4.84
C ILE A 134 6.56 1.96 -6.01
N TYR A 135 7.70 2.61 -5.79
CA TYR A 135 8.50 3.20 -6.86
C TYR A 135 9.54 2.19 -7.33
N MET A 136 9.46 1.80 -8.60
CA MET A 136 10.28 0.73 -9.18
C MET A 136 11.20 1.28 -10.27
N ASP A 137 12.50 1.03 -10.15
CA ASP A 137 13.47 1.30 -11.20
C ASP A 137 14.03 -0.02 -11.77
N LEU A 138 13.70 -0.31 -13.02
CA LEU A 138 14.17 -1.52 -13.70
C LEU A 138 15.62 -1.43 -14.17
N ASN A 139 16.16 -0.22 -14.36
CA ASN A 139 17.56 -0.06 -14.75
C ASN A 139 18.47 -0.31 -13.55
N GLU A 140 18.09 0.23 -12.39
CA GLU A 140 18.82 0.04 -11.13
C GLU A 140 18.43 -1.26 -10.39
N ARG A 141 17.35 -1.93 -10.84
CA ARG A 141 16.75 -3.10 -10.18
C ARG A 141 16.44 -2.83 -8.70
N GLU A 142 15.88 -1.66 -8.44
CA GLU A 142 15.52 -1.20 -7.10
C GLU A 142 14.00 -1.03 -6.97
N ILE A 143 13.48 -1.34 -5.77
CA ILE A 143 12.11 -1.01 -5.35
C ILE A 143 12.21 -0.17 -4.10
N ARG A 144 11.51 0.96 -4.08
CA ARG A 144 11.35 1.81 -2.90
C ARG A 144 9.89 1.88 -2.50
N HIS A 145 9.66 1.69 -1.22
CA HIS A 145 8.34 1.77 -0.62
C HIS A 145 8.10 3.19 -0.12
N ILE A 146 6.94 3.73 -0.46
CA ILE A 146 6.56 5.10 -0.13
C ILE A 146 5.22 5.03 0.56
N TYR A 147 5.20 5.51 1.79
CA TYR A 147 4.03 5.59 2.65
C TYR A 147 3.70 7.06 2.89
N PHE A 148 2.42 7.34 3.10
CA PHE A 148 1.95 8.67 3.43
C PHE A 148 1.23 8.61 4.78
N GLU A 149 1.62 9.52 5.66
CA GLU A 149 0.98 9.75 6.95
C GLU A 149 0.97 11.26 7.21
N TRP A 150 -0.02 11.71 7.96
CA TRP A 150 -0.08 13.10 8.39
C TRP A 150 0.88 13.29 9.56
N ASP A 151 1.59 14.42 9.57
CA ASP A 151 2.36 14.82 10.74
C ASP A 151 1.39 15.31 11.84
N GLU A 152 1.74 15.08 13.10
CA GLU A 152 1.01 15.56 14.27
C GLU A 152 1.31 17.03 14.59
N GLU A 153 2.12 17.70 13.76
CA GLU A 153 2.42 19.13 13.90
C GLU A 153 1.13 19.96 14.01
N GLU A 154 0.98 20.66 15.14
CA GLU A 154 -0.18 21.50 15.42
C GLU A 154 -0.36 22.52 14.29
N TRP A 155 -1.59 22.58 13.75
CA TRP A 155 -1.96 23.59 12.77
C TRP A 155 -1.77 25.00 13.35
N ILE A 156 -0.66 25.66 13.01
CA ILE A 156 -0.49 27.08 13.26
C ILE A 156 -1.31 27.81 12.18
N GLY A 157 -2.58 28.07 12.49
CA GLY A 157 -3.39 28.97 11.69
C GLY A 157 -2.68 30.32 11.60
N TYR A 158 -2.36 30.75 10.39
CA TYR A 158 -1.99 32.15 10.17
C TYR A 158 -3.29 32.94 10.12
N ASP A 159 -3.65 33.56 11.24
CA ASP A 159 -4.67 34.61 11.25
C ASP A 159 -4.15 35.76 10.36
N SER A 160 -4.74 35.90 9.17
CA SER A 160 -4.49 37.00 8.23
C SER A 160 -5.21 38.27 8.65
#